data_AF-A0AAW2TQM4-F1
#
_entry.id   AF-A0AAW2TQM4-F1
#
_cell.length_a   1.000
_cell.length_b   1.000
_cell.length_c   1.000
_cell.angle_alpha   90.00
_cell.angle_beta   90.00
_cell.angle_gamma   90.00
#
_symmetry.space_group_name_H-M   'P 1'
#
loop_
_entity.id
_entity.type
_entity.pdbx_description
1 polymer ?
#
loop_
_entity_poly.entity_id
_entity_poly.type
_entity_poly.pdbx_seq_one_letter_code
_entity_poly.pdbx_strand_id
1 'polypeptide(L)'
;MSAFNAFKANVPVAWSPNLYITLVRGIPGTRRLHRRTLEALRLTKCNRTVMRWNTPTVRGMVQQVKRLVVVETEEMYNARKQKEANHRALRPPLVVNHHPAPTTDASA
;
A
#
# COMPACT_ATOMS: atom_id res chain seq x y z
N MET A 1 9.64 9.13 9.69
CA MET A 1 9.64 9.07 8.20
C MET A 1 8.21 9.05 7.70
N SER A 2 7.89 9.75 6.60
CA SER A 2 6.55 9.68 5.97
C SER A 2 6.19 8.23 5.63
N ALA A 3 4.94 7.82 5.86
CA ALA A 3 4.43 6.49 5.49
C ALA A 3 4.66 6.16 3.99
N PHE A 4 4.73 7.19 3.14
CA PHE A 4 5.09 7.09 1.73
C PHE A 4 6.54 6.62 1.50
N ASN A 5 7.48 7.03 2.35
CA ASN A 5 8.88 6.62 2.27
C ASN A 5 9.07 5.20 2.82
N ALA A 6 8.30 4.79 3.84
CA ALA A 6 8.31 3.42 4.36
C ALA A 6 7.80 2.40 3.33
N PHE A 7 6.92 2.82 2.42
CA PHE A 7 6.44 2.01 1.30
C PHE A 7 7.56 1.70 0.30
N LYS A 8 8.36 2.71 -0.06
CA LYS A 8 9.46 2.59 -1.03
C LYS A 8 10.68 1.82 -0.51
N ALA A 9 10.74 1.49 0.79
CA ALA A 9 11.92 0.90 1.40
C ALA A 9 12.04 -0.62 1.24
N ASN A 10 10.95 -1.33 0.90
CA ASN A 10 10.96 -2.80 0.92
C ASN A 10 11.41 -3.45 -0.40
N VAL A 11 11.37 -2.72 -1.52
CA VAL A 11 11.73 -3.22 -2.86
C VAL A 11 12.46 -2.09 -3.60
N PRO A 12 13.56 -2.39 -4.33
CA PRO A 12 14.24 -1.39 -5.13
C PRO A 12 13.31 -0.78 -6.19
N VAL A 13 13.48 0.51 -6.48
CA VAL A 13 12.75 1.16 -7.57
C VAL A 13 13.41 0.75 -8.89
N ALA A 14 12.90 -0.34 -9.48
CA ALA A 14 13.33 -0.85 -10.77
C ALA A 14 12.33 -0.48 -11.89
N TRP A 15 12.80 -0.51 -13.14
CA TRP A 15 11.93 -0.38 -14.29
C TRP A 15 10.99 -1.58 -14.38
N SER A 16 9.70 -1.33 -14.56
CA SER A 16 8.69 -2.39 -14.70
C SER A 16 7.81 -2.13 -15.93
N PRO A 17 7.34 -3.18 -16.61
CA PRO A 17 6.42 -3.05 -17.75
C PRO A 17 5.03 -2.58 -17.31
N ASN A 18 4.64 -2.86 -16.07
CA ASN A 18 3.33 -2.55 -15.51
C ASN A 18 3.45 -1.55 -14.35
N LEU A 19 2.58 -0.53 -14.37
CA LEU A 19 2.42 0.45 -13.31
C LEU A 19 1.08 0.25 -12.61
N TYR A 20 1.13 0.17 -11.29
CA TYR A 20 -0.06 0.13 -10.45
C TYR A 20 -0.31 1.52 -9.87
N ILE A 21 -1.40 2.14 -10.31
CA ILE A 21 -1.72 3.53 -9.95
C ILE A 21 -2.90 3.52 -9.01
N THR A 22 -2.76 4.15 -7.84
CA THR A 22 -3.81 4.26 -6.84
C THR A 22 -4.19 5.71 -6.63
N LEU A 23 -5.48 6.04 -6.68
CA LEU A 23 -5.98 7.36 -6.32
C LEU A 23 -6.08 7.48 -4.80
N VAL A 24 -5.20 8.26 -4.18
CA VAL A 24 -5.13 8.38 -2.71
C VAL A 24 -5.86 9.62 -2.20
N ARG A 25 -5.95 10.69 -3.02
CA ARG A 25 -6.68 11.92 -2.67
C ARG A 25 -8.00 12.04 -3.44
N GLY A 26 -8.97 12.69 -2.81
CA GLY A 26 -10.29 12.96 -3.40
C GLY A 26 -10.24 13.83 -4.65
N ILE A 27 -11.24 13.62 -5.52
CA ILE A 27 -11.47 14.38 -6.76
C ILE A 27 -12.15 15.75 -6.54
N PRO A 28 -13.03 15.96 -5.53
CA PRO A 28 -13.66 17.27 -5.31
C PRO A 28 -12.65 18.41 -5.17
N GLY A 29 -12.93 19.57 -5.76
CA GLY A 29 -12.04 20.73 -5.76
C GLY A 29 -10.80 20.62 -6.67
N THR A 30 -10.63 19.52 -7.43
CA THR A 30 -9.54 19.41 -8.41
C THR A 30 -9.88 20.07 -9.74
N ARG A 31 -8.85 20.52 -10.48
CA ARG A 31 -8.96 21.15 -11.81
C ARG A 31 -9.70 20.22 -12.78
N ARG A 32 -10.54 20.78 -13.66
CA ARG A 32 -11.31 20.01 -14.67
C ARG A 32 -10.44 19.10 -15.53
N LEU A 33 -9.25 19.56 -15.91
CA LEU A 33 -8.29 18.76 -16.68
C LEU A 33 -7.83 17.51 -15.92
N HIS A 34 -7.55 17.63 -14.62
CA HIS A 34 -7.13 16.49 -13.80
C HIS A 34 -8.25 15.46 -13.65
N ARG A 35 -9.50 15.92 -13.53
CA ARG A 35 -10.67 15.03 -13.48
C ARG A 35 -10.79 14.20 -14.74
N ARG A 36 -10.66 14.82 -15.92
CA ARG A 36 -10.66 14.13 -17.21
C ARG A 36 -9.51 13.12 -17.33
N THR A 37 -8.31 13.48 -16.88
CA THR A 37 -7.16 12.55 -16.88
C THR A 37 -7.41 11.35 -15.96
N LEU A 38 -7.97 11.55 -14.77
CA LEU A 38 -8.32 10.46 -13.85
C LEU A 38 -9.45 9.58 -14.40
N GLU A 39 -10.46 10.16 -15.04
CA GLU A 39 -11.53 9.43 -15.75
C GLU A 39 -10.95 8.55 -16.85
N ALA A 40 -10.05 9.08 -17.68
CA ALA A 40 -9.37 8.32 -18.73
C ALA A 40 -8.50 7.18 -18.18
N LEU A 41 -7.85 7.40 -17.02
CA LEU A 41 -7.14 6.34 -16.30
C LEU A 41 -8.07 5.34 -15.61
N ARG A 42 -9.40 5.58 -15.58
CA ARG A 42 -10.43 4.81 -14.87
C ARG A 42 -10.33 4.86 -13.34
N LEU A 43 -9.82 5.97 -12.80
CA LEU A 43 -9.70 6.25 -11.38
C LEU A 43 -10.85 7.16 -10.91
N THR A 44 -12.05 6.59 -10.78
CA THR A 44 -13.27 7.35 -10.44
C THR A 44 -13.55 7.45 -8.94
N LYS A 45 -13.01 6.53 -8.12
CA LYS A 45 -13.21 6.48 -6.66
C LYS A 45 -11.86 6.45 -5.95
N CYS A 46 -11.80 7.04 -4.75
CA CYS A 46 -10.62 6.98 -3.89
C CYS A 46 -10.27 5.55 -3.51
N ASN A 47 -8.98 5.31 -3.24
CA ASN A 47 -8.38 4.02 -2.89
C ASN A 47 -8.58 2.92 -3.94
N ARG A 48 -9.02 3.29 -5.16
CA ARG A 48 -9.05 2.38 -6.30
C ARG A 48 -7.65 2.31 -6.90
N THR A 49 -7.15 1.09 -7.09
CA THR A 49 -5.92 0.80 -7.84
C THR A 49 -6.27 0.27 -9.22
N VAL A 50 -5.59 0.76 -10.26
CA VAL A 50 -5.73 0.28 -11.64
C VAL A 50 -4.34 0.00 -12.20
N MET A 51 -4.19 -1.14 -12.86
CA MET A 51 -2.97 -1.49 -13.60
C MET A 51 -2.99 -0.82 -14.97
N ARG A 52 -1.87 -0.24 -15.37
CA ARG A 52 -1.62 0.31 -16.71
C ARG A 52 -0.23 -0.06 -17.20
N TRP A 53 -0.09 -0.18 -18.51
CA TRP A 53 1.18 -0.44 -19.15
C TRP A 53 2.07 0.80 -19.03
N ASN A 54 3.38 0.59 -18.84
CA ASN A 54 4.37 1.64 -18.70
C ASN A 54 4.73 2.25 -20.07
N THR A 55 3.79 2.98 -20.65
CA THR A 55 3.99 3.74 -21.90
C THR A 55 4.28 5.21 -21.60
N PRO A 56 5.01 5.92 -22.48
CA PRO A 56 5.27 7.36 -22.30
C PRO A 56 3.98 8.18 -22.16
N THR A 57 2.90 7.80 -22.85
CA THR A 57 1.58 8.43 -22.73
C THR A 57 1.02 8.31 -21.31
N VAL A 58 1.01 7.10 -20.73
CA VAL A 58 0.53 6.88 -19.36
C VAL A 58 1.40 7.63 -18.36
N ARG A 59 2.73 7.65 -18.55
CA ARG A 59 3.66 8.41 -17.71
C ARG A 59 3.34 9.91 -17.74
N GLY A 60 3.04 10.48 -18.90
CA GLY A 60 2.62 11.88 -19.04
C GLY A 60 1.32 12.18 -18.30
N MET A 61 0.31 11.31 -18.44
CA MET A 61 -0.96 11.44 -17.71
C MET A 61 -0.76 11.39 -16.20
N VAL A 62 0.04 10.44 -15.71
CA VAL A 62 0.36 10.27 -14.29
C VAL A 62 1.11 11.47 -13.75
N GLN A 63 2.08 12.00 -14.50
CA GLN A 63 2.84 13.19 -14.10
C GLN A 63 1.93 14.41 -13.89
N GLN A 64 0.92 14.57 -14.74
CA GLN A 64 -0.07 15.64 -14.62
C GLN A 64 -0.88 15.55 -13.30
N VAL A 65 -1.17 14.33 -12.84
CA VAL A 65 -1.98 14.08 -11.62
C VAL A 65 -1.14 13.60 -10.41
N LYS A 66 0.19 13.73 -10.45
CA LYS A 66 1.15 13.16 -9.48
C LYS A 66 0.86 13.46 -8.00
N ARG A 67 0.17 14.55 -7.71
CA ARG A 67 -0.20 14.94 -6.33
C ARG A 67 -1.39 14.16 -5.76
N LEU A 68 -2.21 13.58 -6.63
CA LEU A 68 -3.45 12.88 -6.28
C LEU A 68 -3.26 11.37 -6.18
N VAL A 69 -2.28 10.85 -6.92
CA VAL A 69 -2.04 9.42 -7.09
C VAL A 69 -0.74 8.99 -6.44
N VAL A 70 -0.70 7.72 -6.03
CA VAL A 70 0.52 7.01 -5.69
C VAL A 70 0.73 5.94 -6.77
N VAL A 71 1.99 5.77 -7.19
CA VAL A 71 2.38 4.82 -8.23
C VAL A 71 3.32 3.81 -7.63
N GLU A 72 3.06 2.55 -7.92
CA GLU A 72 3.87 1.41 -7.52
C GLU A 72 4.33 0.69 -8.79
N THR A 73 5.55 0.15 -8.74
CA THR A 73 5.97 -0.86 -9.72
C THR A 73 5.26 -2.18 -9.42
N GLU A 74 5.27 -3.09 -10.39
CA GLU A 74 4.68 -4.42 -10.23
C GLU A 74 5.26 -5.18 -9.02
N GLU A 75 6.58 -5.19 -8.86
CA GLU A 75 7.25 -5.86 -7.74
C GLU A 75 6.85 -5.24 -6.39
N MET A 76 6.77 -3.91 -6.31
CA MET A 76 6.34 -3.20 -5.11
C MET A 76 4.89 -3.54 -4.73
N TYR A 77 3.99 -3.61 -5.73
CA TYR A 77 2.59 -3.98 -5.52
C TYR A 77 2.48 -5.41 -4.97
N ASN A 78 3.20 -6.35 -5.57
CA ASN A 78 3.22 -7.76 -5.15
C ASN A 78 3.80 -7.93 -3.74
N ALA A 79 4.92 -7.27 -3.45
CA ALA A 79 5.54 -7.30 -2.12
C ALA A 79 4.61 -6.74 -1.03
N ARG A 80 3.89 -5.65 -1.32
CA ARG A 80 2.85 -5.14 -0.41
C ARG A 80 1.76 -6.17 -0.19
N LYS A 81 1.25 -6.80 -1.25
CA LYS A 81 0.19 -7.80 -1.16
C LYS A 81 0.63 -9.03 -0.36
N GLN A 82 1.86 -9.49 -0.56
CA GLN A 82 2.43 -10.57 0.23
C GLN A 82 2.57 -10.20 1.70
N LYS A 83 3.03 -8.97 2.01
CA LYS A 83 3.12 -8.49 3.39
C LYS A 83 1.73 -8.41 4.06
N GLU A 84 0.72 -7.95 3.34
CA GLU A 84 -0.66 -7.91 3.81
C GLU A 84 -1.19 -9.34 4.10
N ALA A 85 -0.90 -10.30 3.22
CA ALA A 85 -1.25 -11.71 3.42
C ALA A 85 -0.53 -12.30 4.63
N ASN A 86 0.80 -12.12 4.75
CA ASN A 86 1.59 -12.60 5.89
C ASN A 86 1.13 -11.97 7.21
N HIS A 87 0.74 -10.70 7.20
CA HIS A 87 0.23 -10.02 8.39
C HIS A 87 -1.12 -10.58 8.84
N ARG A 88 -1.98 -10.96 7.89
CA ARG A 88 -3.30 -11.57 8.14
C ARG A 88 -3.25 -13.08 8.36
N ALA A 89 -2.13 -13.73 8.06
CA ALA A 89 -1.96 -15.16 8.26
C ALA A 89 -2.14 -15.52 9.74
N LEU A 90 -2.69 -16.71 9.99
CA LEU A 90 -2.90 -17.22 11.35
C LEU A 90 -1.56 -17.33 12.07
N ARG A 91 -1.49 -16.76 13.28
CA ARG A 91 -0.34 -16.92 14.17
C ARG A 91 -0.53 -18.17 15.01
N PRO A 92 0.55 -18.87 15.40
CA PRO A 92 0.42 -19.97 16.35
C PRO A 92 -0.22 -19.48 17.65
N PRO A 93 -1.01 -20.33 18.33
CA PRO A 93 -1.62 -19.97 19.59
C PRO A 93 -0.53 -19.66 20.63
N LEU A 94 -0.80 -18.66 21.47
CA LEU A 94 0.06 -18.34 22.59
C LEU A 94 -0.30 -19.25 23.75
N VAL A 95 0.61 -20.15 24.12
CA VAL A 95 0.45 -21.06 25.26
C VAL A 95 1.01 -20.34 26.50
N VAL A 96 0.15 -20.02 27.47
CA VAL A 96 0.56 -19.47 28.77
C VAL A 96 0.44 -20.57 29.82
N ASN A 97 1.58 -20.98 30.38
CA ASN A 97 1.62 -21.90 31.52
C ASN A 97 1.73 -21.06 32.81
N HIS A 98 0.66 -21.00 33.59
CA HIS A 98 0.72 -20.38 34.92
C HIS A 98 1.29 -21.39 35.91
N HIS A 99 2.48 -21.13 36.45
CA HIS A 99 2.94 -21.86 37.62
C HIS A 99 2.15 -21.38 38.85
N PRO A 100 1.72 -22.28 39.75
CA PRO A 100 1.10 -21.88 40.99
C PRO A 100 2.08 -20.98 41.76
N ALA A 101 1.55 -19.94 42.41
CA ALA A 101 2.36 -19.14 43.31
C ALA A 101 3.00 -20.07 44.36
N PRO A 102 4.29 -19.87 44.72
CA PRO A 102 4.88 -20.63 45.82
C PRO A 102 4.03 -20.34 47.07
N THR A 103 3.44 -21.39 47.63
CA THR A 103 2.71 -21.32 48.89
C THR A 103 3.69 -20.91 49.98
N THR A 104 3.53 -19.71 50.56
CA THR A 104 4.24 -19.28 51.77
C THR A 104 3.69 -20.04 52.98
N ASP A 105 3.78 -21.37 52.95
CA ASP A 105 3.46 -22.24 54.08
C ASP A 105 4.76 -22.90 54.53
N ALA A 106 5.56 -22.18 55.33
CA ALA A 106 6.50 -22.75 56.31
C ALA A 106 7.38 -21.63 56.90
N SER A 107 6.90 -20.99 57.97
CA SER A 107 7.72 -20.43 59.06
C SER A 107 6.77 -20.14 60.22
N ALA A 108 6.45 -21.20 60.96
CA ALA A 108 5.95 -21.11 62.34
C ALA A 108 7.14 -20.89 63.29
#